data_AF-A0AAU5H5Z1-F1
#
_entry.id   AF-A0AAU5H5Z1-F1
#
_cell.length_a   1.000
_cell.length_b   1.000
_cell.length_c   1.000
_cell.angle_alpha   90.00
_cell.angle_beta   90.00
_cell.angle_gamma   90.00
#
_symmetry.space_group_name_H-M   'P 1'
#
loop_
_entity.id
_entity.type
_entity.pdbx_description
1 polymer ?
#
loop_
_entity_poly.entity_id
_entity_poly.type
_entity_poly.pdbx_seq_one_letter_code
_entity_poly.pdbx_strand_id
1 'polypeptide(L)'
;MLGSLGSAAASSGGVDTEYGASGWESTNIRLLFGTPDANGDLIPDIWALKMDGTVRFYAGSRTALSGSGTEIVSGGWGAKLAIG
;
A
#
# COMPACT_ATOMS: atom_id res chain seq x y z
N MET A 1 -4.22 4.70 -26.36
CA MET A 1 -3.14 5.11 -25.43
C MET A 1 -3.74 5.14 -24.03
N LEU A 2 -2.99 4.68 -23.02
CA LEU A 2 -3.46 4.58 -21.65
C LEU A 2 -3.60 5.99 -21.06
N GLY A 3 -4.84 6.51 -21.03
CA GLY A 3 -5.15 7.83 -20.45
C GLY A 3 -4.86 7.95 -18.96
N SER A 4 -4.51 6.84 -18.27
CA SER A 4 -4.15 6.83 -16.85
C SER A 4 -2.79 7.49 -16.55
N LEU A 5 -2.03 7.88 -17.57
CA LEU A 5 -0.82 8.71 -17.45
C LEU A 5 -1.05 10.15 -17.97
N GLY A 6 -2.29 10.52 -18.25
CA GLY A 6 -2.65 11.86 -18.72
C GLY A 6 -2.36 12.94 -17.68
N SER A 7 -2.31 14.20 -18.15
CA SER A 7 -2.11 15.42 -17.35
C SER A 7 -2.84 15.36 -16.00
N ALA A 8 -2.32 15.99 -14.94
CA ALA A 8 -2.91 15.98 -13.59
C ALA A 8 -4.44 16.16 -13.55
N ALA A 9 -5.04 16.93 -14.47
CA ALA A 9 -6.51 17.04 -14.62
C ALA A 9 -7.26 15.70 -14.83
N ALA A 10 -6.58 14.63 -15.26
CA ALA A 10 -7.12 13.29 -15.46
C ALA A 10 -6.88 12.37 -14.25
N SER A 11 -6.15 12.82 -13.21
CA SER A 11 -6.02 12.09 -11.96
C SER A 11 -7.29 12.25 -11.10
N SER A 12 -7.52 11.30 -10.19
CA SER A 12 -8.58 11.44 -9.18
C SER A 12 -8.33 12.69 -8.35
N GLY A 13 -9.32 13.60 -8.30
CA GLY A 13 -9.20 14.89 -7.62
C GLY A 13 -8.51 16.00 -8.43
N GLY A 14 -7.92 15.69 -9.59
CA GLY A 14 -7.25 16.66 -10.46
C GLY A 14 -5.96 17.26 -9.89
N VAL A 15 -5.55 16.81 -8.70
CA VAL A 15 -4.38 17.22 -7.91
C VAL A 15 -3.84 16.03 -7.13
N ASP A 16 -2.62 16.13 -6.64
CA ASP A 16 -2.05 15.13 -5.73
C ASP A 16 -2.81 15.17 -4.40
N THR A 17 -3.54 14.11 -4.11
CA THR A 17 -4.32 13.96 -2.87
C THR A 17 -3.63 12.97 -1.96
N GLU A 18 -3.60 13.27 -0.67
CA GLU A 18 -3.09 12.34 0.33
C GLU A 18 -3.93 11.05 0.35
N TYR A 19 -3.28 9.93 0.04
CA TYR A 19 -3.91 8.60 0.10
C TYR A 19 -3.65 7.90 1.44
N GLY A 20 -2.55 8.19 2.14
CA GLY A 20 -2.23 7.59 3.44
C GLY A 20 -1.56 8.61 4.36
N ALA A 21 -2.23 8.95 5.46
CA ALA A 21 -1.88 10.13 6.26
C ALA A 21 -0.61 9.99 7.12
N SER A 22 -0.30 8.79 7.61
CA SER A 22 0.89 8.58 8.45
C SER A 22 1.33 7.12 8.48
N GLY A 23 2.57 6.87 8.93
CA GLY A 23 3.13 5.53 9.09
C GLY A 23 3.75 4.95 7.83
N TRP A 24 3.86 5.73 6.75
CA TRP A 24 4.47 5.31 5.47
C TRP A 24 5.93 5.71 5.33
N GLU A 25 6.48 6.39 6.34
CA GLU A 25 7.89 6.76 6.36
C GLU A 25 8.81 5.53 6.32
N SER A 26 10.00 5.70 5.72
CA SER A 26 11.00 4.63 5.54
C SER A 26 11.54 4.07 6.86
N THR A 27 11.41 4.81 7.96
CA THR A 27 11.72 4.31 9.30
C THR A 27 10.70 3.30 9.81
N ASN A 28 9.50 3.25 9.22
CA ASN A 28 8.44 2.32 9.58
C ASN A 28 8.22 1.23 8.51
N ILE A 29 8.24 1.60 7.23
CA ILE A 29 8.00 0.69 6.10
C ILE A 29 9.30 0.41 5.36
N ARG A 30 9.72 -0.86 5.33
CA ARG A 30 10.92 -1.31 4.62
C ARG A 30 10.64 -1.67 3.16
N LEU A 31 9.54 -2.39 2.91
CA LEU A 31 9.09 -2.72 1.56
C LEU A 31 7.58 -2.53 1.44
N LEU A 32 7.14 -2.10 0.26
CA LEU A 32 5.74 -1.88 -0.11
C LEU A 32 5.45 -2.61 -1.42
N PHE A 33 4.35 -3.36 -1.46
CA PHE A 33 3.91 -4.07 -2.66
C PHE A 33 2.41 -3.92 -2.84
N GLY A 34 1.98 -3.64 -4.07
CA GLY A 34 0.58 -3.71 -4.46
C GLY A 34 0.27 -5.07 -5.10
N THR A 35 -0.87 -5.66 -4.73
CA THR A 35 -1.40 -6.87 -5.38
C THR A 35 -2.75 -6.55 -6.04
N PRO A 36 -3.16 -7.25 -7.13
CA PRO A 36 -4.35 -6.87 -7.89
C PRO A 36 -5.66 -6.80 -7.11
N ASP A 37 -5.90 -7.74 -6.19
CA ASP A 37 -7.01 -7.82 -5.23
C ASP A 37 -6.82 -9.13 -4.45
N ALA A 38 -6.35 -9.06 -3.20
CA ALA A 38 -6.08 -10.22 -2.37
C ALA A 38 -7.28 -10.61 -1.49
N ASN A 39 -8.27 -9.71 -1.34
CA ASN A 39 -9.42 -9.91 -0.46
C ASN A 39 -10.75 -10.17 -1.20
N GLY A 40 -10.81 -9.91 -2.51
CA GLY A 40 -11.96 -10.15 -3.39
C GLY A 40 -12.94 -8.99 -3.52
N ASP A 41 -12.60 -7.77 -3.07
CA ASP A 41 -13.49 -6.59 -3.09
C ASP A 41 -13.41 -5.75 -4.38
N LEU A 42 -12.64 -6.22 -5.37
CA LEU A 42 -12.37 -5.54 -6.65
C LEU A 42 -11.62 -4.20 -6.48
N ILE A 43 -10.86 -4.05 -5.40
CA ILE A 43 -9.95 -2.94 -5.15
C ILE A 43 -8.54 -3.52 -4.93
N PRO A 44 -7.50 -2.98 -5.59
CA PRO A 44 -6.13 -3.41 -5.34
C PRO A 44 -5.70 -3.19 -3.88
N ASP A 45 -5.12 -4.23 -3.30
CA ASP A 45 -4.65 -4.25 -1.91
C ASP A 45 -3.15 -3.95 -1.80
N ILE A 46 -2.74 -3.61 -0.58
CA ILE A 46 -1.35 -3.28 -0.25
C ILE A 46 -0.80 -4.23 0.81
N TRP A 47 0.43 -4.67 0.60
CA TRP A 47 1.25 -5.39 1.56
C TRP A 47 2.46 -4.55 1.95
N ALA A 48 2.75 -4.48 3.24
CA ALA A 48 3.90 -3.77 3.75
C ALA A 48 4.75 -4.66 4.66
N LEU A 49 6.04 -4.75 4.37
CA LEU A 49 7.02 -5.24 5.33
C LEU A 49 7.50 -4.05 6.17
N LYS A 50 7.25 -4.12 7.47
CA LYS A 50 7.71 -3.11 8.42
C LYS A 50 9.18 -3.30 8.78
N MET A 51 9.80 -2.24 9.29
CA MET A 51 11.19 -2.28 9.79
C MET A 51 11.39 -3.23 10.98
N ASP A 52 10.35 -3.47 11.76
CA ASP A 52 10.34 -4.47 12.85
C ASP A 52 10.26 -5.93 12.34
N GLY A 53 10.14 -6.13 11.03
CA GLY A 53 10.08 -7.45 10.40
C GLY A 53 8.68 -8.08 10.37
N THR A 54 7.65 -7.38 10.81
CA THR A 54 6.24 -7.79 10.64
C THR A 54 5.74 -7.49 9.23
N VAL A 55 4.77 -8.27 8.75
CA VAL A 55 4.08 -8.03 7.48
C VAL A 55 2.64 -7.62 7.76
N ARG A 56 2.23 -6.49 7.17
CA ARG A 56 0.88 -5.93 7.28
C ARG A 56 0.15 -6.02 5.95
N PHE A 57 -1.11 -6.45 6.02
CA PHE A 57 -2.08 -6.38 4.94
C PHE A 57 -2.96 -5.14 5.13
N TYR A 58 -3.16 -4.40 4.05
CA TYR A 58 -4.02 -3.22 3.98
C TYR A 58 -5.04 -3.45 2.88
N ALA A 59 -6.31 -3.60 3.28
CA ALA A 59 -7.41 -3.60 2.33
C ALA A 59 -7.42 -2.28 1.56
N GLY A 60 -7.48 -2.36 0.23
CA GLY A 60 -7.47 -1.20 -0.65
C GLY A 60 -8.64 -0.24 -0.39
N SER A 61 -8.52 0.99 -0.91
CA SER A 61 -9.59 1.98 -0.86
C SER A 61 -9.61 2.82 -2.13
N ARG A 62 -10.78 3.36 -2.48
CA ARG A 62 -10.93 4.27 -3.63
C ARG A 62 -10.57 5.71 -3.29
N THR A 63 -10.46 6.05 -2.00
CA THR A 63 -10.32 7.45 -1.54
C THR A 63 -9.09 7.65 -0.69
N ALA A 64 -8.96 6.90 0.39
CA ALA A 64 -7.82 6.96 1.30
C ALA A 64 -7.69 5.65 2.07
N LEU A 65 -6.45 5.34 2.44
CA LEU A 65 -6.07 4.23 3.28
C LEU A 65 -5.89 4.70 4.73
N SER A 66 -6.56 3.99 5.64
CA SER A 66 -6.60 4.35 7.06
C SER A 66 -6.20 3.18 7.95
N GLY A 67 -5.66 3.48 9.13
CA GLY A 67 -5.31 2.49 10.14
C GLY A 67 -3.93 1.86 9.93
N SER A 68 -3.59 0.88 10.77
CA SER A 68 -2.25 0.29 10.87
C SER A 68 -2.07 -1.01 10.07
N GLY A 69 -3.08 -1.40 9.30
CA GLY A 69 -3.13 -2.67 8.59
C GLY A 69 -3.27 -3.88 9.52
N THR A 70 -3.77 -4.98 8.96
CA THR A 70 -3.86 -6.26 9.65
C THR A 70 -2.50 -6.95 9.66
N GLU A 71 -2.01 -7.34 10.82
CA GLU A 71 -0.78 -8.13 10.90
C GLU A 71 -1.01 -9.56 10.42
N ILE A 72 -0.25 -9.98 9.41
CA ILE A 72 -0.33 -11.31 8.82
C ILE A 72 0.88 -12.16 9.23
N VAL A 73 2.03 -11.50 9.44
CA VAL A 73 3.26 -12.16 9.91
C VAL A 73 3.85 -11.36 11.06
N SER A 74 4.16 -12.04 12.15
CA SER A 74 4.64 -11.44 13.41
C SER A 74 6.16 -11.22 13.47
N GLY A 75 6.93 -11.68 12.48
CA GLY A 75 8.38 -11.49 12.43
C GLY A 75 9.12 -12.40 11.45
N GLY A 76 10.46 -12.32 11.42
CA GLY A 76 11.33 -13.19 10.61
C GLY A 76 11.46 -12.81 9.13
N TRP A 77 10.82 -11.71 8.70
CA TRP A 77 10.84 -11.24 7.33
C TRP A 77 11.81 -10.06 7.08
N GLY A 78 12.49 -9.55 8.11
CA GLY A 78 13.39 -8.39 8.00
C GLY A 78 14.54 -8.53 6.99
N ALA A 79 14.97 -9.75 6.67
CA ALA A 79 16.02 -10.02 5.67
C ALA A 79 15.49 -10.32 4.26
N LYS A 80 14.17 -10.36 4.05
CA LYS A 80 13.59 -10.64 2.73
C LYS A 80 13.79 -9.46 1.79
N LEU A 81 13.95 -9.73 0.50
CA LEU A 81 14.16 -8.69 -0.54
C LEU A 81 12.90 -8.43 -1.38
N ALA A 82 11.91 -9.32 -1.30
CA ALA A 82 10.65 -9.21 -2.02
C ALA A 82 9.52 -9.87 -1.20
N ILE A 83 8.28 -9.44 -1.50
CA ILE A 83 7.04 -10.14 -1.11
C ILE A 83 6.38 -10.57 -2.42
N GLY A 84 5.92 -11.83 -2.49
CA GLY A 84 5.29 -12.44 -3.67
C GLY A 84 4.63 -13.76 -3.34
#